data_AF-R0E826-F1
#
_entry.id   AF-R0E826-F1
#
_cell.length_a   1.000
_cell.length_b   1.000
_cell.length_c   1.000
_cell.angle_alpha   90.00
_cell.angle_beta   90.00
_cell.angle_gamma   90.00
#
_symmetry.space_group_name_H-M   'P 1'
#
loop_
_entity.id
_entity.type
_entity.pdbx_description
1 polymer ?
#
loop_
_entity_poly.entity_id
_entity_poly.type
_entity_poly.pdbx_seq_one_letter_code
_entity_poly.pdbx_strand_id
1 'polypeptide(L)'
;MQLIEVPAKQGYVWLRQGAWLFRKNPIGFLLLLFIYLFAVNLLMLLVPPIGVFAILLVNPAIFVGFMSACRDTVAGKRVGPASLIAGFRAYGKDAMRSLLKLGGIYGVLVLVVSGVLMTMVDVDTLMTVVSDKPLTADAIREFYLAMVMGSVLYIPVAVLFWFAPLLVAWHGIPVGKALFFSWMAVWRNRAAFIAYGVLVAILLIAVPLFIDALFASSGANNIAPIIATPYRILVMAVLYCSFYATYRGCFNVTQAAGQTADKAV
;
A
#
# COMPACT_ATOMS: atom_id res chain seq x y z
N MET A 1 -2.75 -17.40 16.44
CA MET A 1 -1.91 -16.82 15.36
C MET A 1 -0.45 -17.15 15.59
N GLN A 2 0.19 -17.86 14.66
CA GLN A 2 1.63 -18.14 14.68
C GLN A 2 2.29 -17.46 13.49
N LEU A 3 3.45 -16.85 13.74
CA LEU A 3 4.30 -16.27 12.71
C LEU A 3 5.08 -17.39 12.01
N ILE A 4 5.13 -17.32 10.69
CA ILE A 4 5.87 -18.24 9.84
C ILE A 4 7.11 -17.50 9.32
N GLU A 5 8.26 -18.16 9.39
CA GLU A 5 9.48 -17.70 8.73
C GLU A 5 9.59 -18.33 7.34
N VAL A 6 9.90 -17.50 6.35
CA VAL A 6 9.95 -17.90 4.94
C VAL A 6 11.30 -17.53 4.30
N PRO A 7 11.77 -18.34 3.33
CA PRO A 7 13.00 -18.06 2.60
C PRO A 7 12.85 -16.87 1.65
N ALA A 8 13.96 -16.28 1.22
CA ALA A 8 13.99 -15.11 0.32
C ALA A 8 13.17 -15.29 -0.98
N LYS A 9 13.18 -16.51 -1.55
CA LYS A 9 12.39 -16.86 -2.75
C LYS A 9 10.89 -16.59 -2.60
N GLN A 10 10.39 -16.52 -1.37
CA GLN A 10 8.98 -16.26 -1.10
C GLN A 10 8.54 -14.85 -1.55
N GLY A 11 9.47 -13.88 -1.60
CA GLY A 11 9.17 -12.54 -2.12
C GLY A 11 8.64 -12.57 -3.55
N TYR A 12 9.26 -13.36 -4.44
CA TYR A 12 8.76 -13.60 -5.80
C TYR A 12 7.41 -14.32 -5.81
N VAL A 13 7.24 -15.31 -4.93
CA VAL A 13 5.99 -16.08 -4.83
C VAL A 13 4.81 -15.18 -4.45
N TRP A 14 4.99 -14.21 -3.57
CA TRP A 14 3.94 -13.26 -3.19
C TRP A 14 3.47 -12.41 -4.35
N LEU A 15 4.39 -11.92 -5.19
CA LEU A 15 4.02 -11.19 -6.42
C LEU A 15 3.26 -12.09 -7.40
N ARG A 16 3.72 -13.33 -7.60
CA ARG A 16 3.03 -14.29 -8.47
C ARG A 16 1.62 -14.62 -7.96
N GLN A 17 1.46 -14.77 -6.64
CA GLN A 17 0.16 -14.99 -6.00
C GLN A 17 -0.74 -13.76 -6.12
N GLY A 18 -0.21 -12.55 -5.98
CA GLY A 18 -0.93 -11.30 -6.22
C GLY A 18 -1.42 -11.19 -7.67
N ALA A 19 -0.57 -11.50 -8.64
CA ALA A 19 -0.93 -11.52 -10.05
C ALA A 19 -1.99 -12.59 -10.37
N TRP A 20 -1.89 -13.77 -9.76
CA TRP A 20 -2.92 -14.80 -9.87
C TRP A 20 -4.26 -14.34 -9.28
N LEU A 21 -4.24 -13.70 -8.12
CA LEU A 21 -5.44 -13.19 -7.46
C LEU A 21 -6.10 -12.07 -8.27
N PHE A 22 -5.30 -11.13 -8.78
CA PHE A 22 -5.78 -10.07 -9.66
C PHE A 22 -6.51 -10.64 -10.89
N ARG A 23 -5.92 -11.65 -11.56
CA ARG A 23 -6.54 -12.31 -12.73
C ARG A 23 -7.87 -12.99 -12.45
N LYS A 24 -8.19 -13.31 -11.18
CA LYS A 24 -9.50 -13.88 -10.82
C LYS A 24 -10.62 -12.85 -10.90
N ASN A 25 -10.34 -11.57 -10.63
CA ASN A 25 -11.33 -10.50 -10.71
C ASN A 25 -10.70 -9.14 -11.03
N PRO A 26 -10.14 -8.97 -12.26
CA PRO A 26 -9.37 -7.78 -12.61
C PRO A 26 -10.24 -6.51 -12.57
N ILE A 27 -11.47 -6.59 -13.07
CA ILE A 27 -12.42 -5.46 -13.08
C ILE A 27 -12.77 -5.05 -11.64
N GLY A 28 -13.00 -6.02 -10.75
CA GLY A 28 -13.29 -5.73 -9.34
C GLY A 28 -12.15 -4.98 -8.66
N PHE A 29 -10.90 -5.46 -8.78
CA PHE A 29 -9.75 -4.80 -8.15
C PHE A 29 -9.43 -3.45 -8.77
N LEU A 30 -9.55 -3.31 -10.08
CA LEU A 30 -9.40 -2.02 -10.75
C LEU A 30 -10.47 -1.03 -10.27
N LEU A 31 -11.73 -1.45 -10.18
CA LEU A 31 -12.82 -0.62 -9.67
C LEU A 31 -12.52 -0.14 -8.24
N LEU A 32 -12.07 -1.04 -7.35
CA LEU A 32 -11.72 -0.66 -5.98
C LEU A 32 -10.55 0.33 -5.95
N LEU A 33 -9.52 0.10 -6.77
CA LEU A 33 -8.38 1.00 -6.87
C LEU A 33 -8.80 2.37 -7.43
N PHE A 34 -9.65 2.40 -8.46
CA PHE A 34 -10.19 3.64 -9.02
C PHE A 34 -11.04 4.40 -8.01
N ILE A 35 -11.91 3.74 -7.26
CA ILE A 35 -12.70 4.37 -6.19
C ILE A 35 -11.76 4.98 -5.14
N TYR A 36 -10.72 4.25 -4.75
CA TYR A 36 -9.71 4.76 -3.80
C TYR A 36 -8.99 6.00 -4.35
N LEU A 37 -8.42 5.92 -5.55
CA LEU A 37 -7.68 7.03 -6.16
C LEU A 37 -8.59 8.24 -6.38
N PHE A 38 -9.83 8.03 -6.83
CA PHE A 38 -10.81 9.09 -7.01
C PHE A 38 -11.17 9.75 -5.67
N ALA A 39 -11.43 8.97 -4.63
CA ALA A 39 -11.73 9.49 -3.30
C ALA A 39 -10.56 10.32 -2.72
N VAL A 40 -9.33 9.85 -2.88
CA VAL A 40 -8.12 10.57 -2.47
C VAL A 40 -8.03 11.92 -3.19
N ASN A 41 -8.13 11.92 -4.52
CA ASN A 41 -8.03 13.14 -5.33
C ASN A 41 -9.17 14.13 -5.03
N LEU A 42 -10.40 13.63 -4.91
CA LEU A 42 -11.56 14.45 -4.58
C LEU A 42 -11.42 15.11 -3.21
N LEU A 43 -10.95 14.36 -2.21
CA LEU A 43 -10.79 14.86 -0.85
C LEU A 43 -9.66 15.89 -0.75
N MET A 44 -8.56 15.66 -1.49
CA MET A 44 -7.47 16.62 -1.62
C MET A 44 -7.93 17.91 -2.31
N LEU A 45 -8.80 17.82 -3.31
CA LEU A 45 -9.31 18.98 -4.05
C LEU A 45 -10.35 19.79 -3.26
N LEU A 46 -11.29 19.13 -2.59
CA LEU A 46 -12.44 19.78 -1.95
C LEU A 46 -12.14 20.32 -0.54
N VAL A 47 -11.16 19.74 0.17
CA VAL A 47 -10.89 20.10 1.57
C VAL A 47 -9.40 20.34 1.86
N PRO A 48 -8.65 21.16 1.10
CA PRO A 48 -7.30 21.57 1.53
C PRO A 48 -7.36 22.37 2.85
N PRO A 49 -6.49 22.12 3.85
CA PRO A 49 -5.48 21.05 3.99
C PRO A 49 -5.98 19.78 4.73
N ILE A 50 -7.22 19.81 5.25
CA ILE A 50 -7.80 18.75 6.09
C ILE A 50 -7.90 17.40 5.35
N GLY A 51 -8.05 17.43 4.02
CA GLY A 51 -8.19 16.24 3.20
C GLY A 51 -7.01 15.27 3.30
N VAL A 52 -5.79 15.80 3.48
CA VAL A 52 -4.58 14.99 3.69
C VAL A 52 -4.66 14.24 5.03
N PHE A 53 -5.09 14.89 6.10
CA PHE A 53 -5.23 14.24 7.41
C PHE A 53 -6.34 13.20 7.41
N ALA A 54 -7.47 13.52 6.76
CA ALA A 54 -8.60 12.61 6.64
C ALA A 54 -8.22 11.34 5.88
N ILE A 55 -7.46 11.44 4.78
CA ILE A 55 -7.01 10.25 4.07
C ILE A 55 -6.04 9.42 4.89
N LEU A 56 -5.07 10.04 5.58
CA LEU A 56 -4.11 9.32 6.43
C LEU A 56 -4.81 8.58 7.57
N LEU A 57 -5.82 9.20 8.18
CA LEU A 57 -6.63 8.61 9.25
C LEU A 57 -7.43 7.39 8.78
N VAL A 58 -7.97 7.46 7.56
CA VAL A 58 -8.88 6.44 7.02
C VAL A 58 -8.13 5.34 6.25
N ASN A 59 -6.88 5.59 5.87
CA ASN A 59 -6.04 4.69 5.07
C ASN A 59 -5.96 3.24 5.62
N PRO A 60 -5.76 3.00 6.94
CA PRO A 60 -5.74 1.64 7.48
C PRO A 60 -7.06 0.89 7.29
N ALA A 61 -8.19 1.59 7.38
CA ALA A 61 -9.51 0.99 7.21
C ALA A 61 -9.79 0.65 5.73
N ILE A 62 -9.39 1.54 4.81
CA ILE A 62 -9.45 1.28 3.35
C ILE A 62 -8.59 0.06 3.00
N PHE A 63 -7.38 0.00 3.54
CA PHE A 63 -6.46 -1.13 3.34
C PHE A 63 -7.11 -2.45 3.78
N VAL A 64 -7.71 -2.50 4.98
CA VAL A 64 -8.47 -3.66 5.46
C VAL A 64 -9.64 -4.02 4.54
N GLY A 65 -10.35 -3.02 3.99
CA GLY A 65 -11.40 -3.22 3.00
C GLY A 65 -10.88 -3.91 1.74
N PHE A 66 -9.75 -3.43 1.20
CA PHE A 66 -9.10 -4.04 0.03
C PHE A 66 -8.64 -5.48 0.32
N MET A 67 -8.08 -5.73 1.51
CA MET A 67 -7.69 -7.09 1.92
C MET A 67 -8.89 -8.01 2.12
N SER A 68 -10.03 -7.47 2.55
CA SER A 68 -11.29 -8.22 2.66
C SER A 68 -11.81 -8.60 1.27
N ALA A 69 -11.72 -7.71 0.29
CA ALA A 69 -12.02 -8.01 -1.12
C ALA A 69 -11.11 -9.10 -1.70
N CYS A 70 -9.82 -9.07 -1.35
CA CYS A 70 -8.87 -10.13 -1.72
C CYS A 70 -9.31 -11.50 -1.16
N ARG A 71 -9.66 -11.54 0.13
CA ARG A 71 -10.17 -12.75 0.79
C ARG A 71 -11.47 -13.25 0.16
N ASP A 72 -12.41 -12.35 -0.13
CA ASP A 72 -13.69 -12.68 -0.74
C ASP A 72 -13.53 -13.23 -2.17
N THR A 73 -12.59 -12.68 -2.95
CA THR A 73 -12.25 -13.21 -4.29
C THR A 73 -11.69 -14.63 -4.21
N VAL A 74 -10.82 -14.92 -3.22
CA VAL A 74 -10.31 -16.29 -3.00
C VAL A 74 -11.45 -17.24 -2.62
N ALA A 75 -12.45 -16.77 -1.89
CA ALA A 75 -13.64 -17.53 -1.50
C ALA A 75 -14.72 -17.62 -2.59
N GLY A 76 -14.48 -17.09 -3.80
CA GLY A 76 -15.44 -17.10 -4.90
C GLY A 76 -16.65 -16.16 -4.71
N LYS A 77 -16.58 -15.23 -3.76
CA LYS A 77 -17.64 -14.24 -3.51
C LYS A 77 -17.52 -13.06 -4.47
N ARG A 78 -18.64 -12.38 -4.73
CA ARG A 78 -18.67 -11.16 -5.54
C ARG A 78 -17.95 -10.03 -4.80
N VAL A 79 -17.05 -9.35 -5.49
CA VAL A 79 -16.39 -8.12 -5.02
C VAL A 79 -17.03 -6.93 -5.70
N GLY A 80 -17.32 -5.89 -4.94
CA GLY A 80 -17.85 -4.63 -5.43
C GLY A 80 -17.50 -3.46 -4.51
N PRO A 81 -18.01 -2.24 -4.79
CA PRO A 81 -17.69 -1.05 -4.00
C PRO A 81 -17.96 -1.20 -2.50
N ALA A 82 -19.00 -1.99 -2.16
CA ALA A 82 -19.34 -2.32 -0.78
C ALA A 82 -18.21 -3.03 -0.03
N SER A 83 -17.28 -3.72 -0.71
CA SER A 83 -16.14 -4.39 -0.08
C SER A 83 -15.15 -3.42 0.58
N LEU A 84 -15.00 -2.20 0.07
CA LEU A 84 -14.19 -1.16 0.74
C LEU A 84 -14.85 -0.69 2.03
N ILE A 85 -16.17 -0.53 2.01
CA ILE A 85 -16.96 -0.11 3.18
C ILE A 85 -17.18 -1.27 4.16
N ALA A 86 -17.10 -2.51 3.70
CA ALA A 86 -17.18 -3.70 4.55
C ALA A 86 -16.07 -3.71 5.60
N GLY A 87 -14.87 -3.21 5.28
CA GLY A 87 -13.81 -2.99 6.27
C GLY A 87 -14.24 -2.10 7.44
N PHE A 88 -15.18 -1.18 7.21
CA PHE A 88 -15.71 -0.26 8.21
C PHE A 88 -16.87 -0.83 9.04
N ARG A 89 -17.63 -1.79 8.49
CA ARG A 89 -18.85 -2.32 9.11
C ARG A 89 -18.69 -3.73 9.67
N ALA A 90 -17.87 -4.57 9.05
CA ALA A 90 -17.85 -6.02 9.30
C ALA A 90 -17.18 -6.43 10.61
N TYR A 91 -16.28 -5.61 11.17
CA TYR A 91 -15.45 -5.98 12.33
C TYR A 91 -15.90 -5.32 13.65
N GLY A 92 -17.04 -4.63 13.65
CA GLY A 92 -17.62 -3.99 14.84
C GLY A 92 -17.05 -2.62 15.20
N LYS A 93 -17.69 -1.95 16.17
CA LYS A 93 -17.35 -0.58 16.61
C LYS A 93 -15.95 -0.51 17.24
N ASP A 94 -15.50 -1.57 17.90
CA ASP A 94 -14.20 -1.58 18.59
C ASP A 94 -13.03 -1.75 17.62
N ALA A 95 -13.19 -2.56 16.57
CA ALA A 95 -12.21 -2.64 15.49
C ALA A 95 -12.11 -1.30 14.75
N MET A 96 -13.25 -0.63 14.49
CA MET A 96 -13.26 0.70 13.89
C MET A 96 -12.48 1.71 14.73
N ARG A 97 -12.76 1.80 16.03
CA ARG A 97 -12.04 2.69 16.95
C ARG A 97 -10.54 2.39 16.94
N SER A 98 -10.16 1.13 16.90
CA SER A 98 -8.76 0.71 16.87
C SER A 98 -8.08 1.04 15.54
N LEU A 99 -8.79 0.91 14.40
CA LEU A 99 -8.30 1.33 13.09
C LEU A 99 -8.15 2.85 12.98
N LEU A 100 -9.06 3.63 13.57
CA LEU A 100 -8.93 5.09 13.63
C LEU A 100 -7.76 5.51 14.52
N LYS A 101 -7.55 4.84 15.67
CA LYS A 101 -6.34 5.05 16.49
C LYS A 101 -5.08 4.76 15.67
N LEU A 102 -5.08 3.64 14.94
CA LEU A 102 -3.97 3.26 14.06
C LEU A 102 -3.75 4.33 12.96
N GLY A 103 -4.82 4.84 12.36
CA GLY A 103 -4.77 5.93 11.38
C GLY A 103 -4.23 7.24 11.95
N GLY A 104 -4.59 7.57 13.20
CA GLY A 104 -4.03 8.73 13.90
C GLY A 104 -2.52 8.60 14.13
N ILE A 105 -2.07 7.43 14.61
CA ILE A 105 -0.64 7.14 14.78
C ILE A 105 0.08 7.18 13.43
N TYR A 106 -0.51 6.58 12.39
CA TYR A 106 0.03 6.62 11.03
C TYR A 106 0.19 8.06 10.53
N GLY A 107 -0.85 8.88 10.69
CA GLY A 107 -0.83 10.29 10.31
C GLY A 107 0.28 11.06 11.04
N VAL A 108 0.39 10.91 12.35
CA VAL A 108 1.47 11.56 13.13
C VAL A 108 2.85 11.12 12.65
N LEU A 109 3.08 9.83 12.43
CA LEU A 109 4.37 9.34 11.95
C LEU A 109 4.70 9.84 10.54
N VAL A 110 3.72 9.86 9.64
CA VAL A 110 3.89 10.42 8.29
C VAL A 110 4.23 11.91 8.36
N LEU A 111 3.59 12.68 9.25
CA LEU A 111 3.92 14.10 9.44
C LEU A 111 5.33 14.31 9.98
N VAL A 112 5.76 13.49 10.94
CA VAL A 112 7.13 13.52 11.47
C VAL A 112 8.13 13.20 10.35
N VAL A 113 7.88 12.14 9.57
CA VAL A 113 8.73 11.78 8.41
C VAL A 113 8.79 12.90 7.40
N SER A 114 7.65 13.48 7.02
CA SER A 114 7.59 14.60 6.09
C SER A 114 8.31 15.84 6.62
N GLY A 115 8.16 16.16 7.92
CA GLY A 115 8.83 17.28 8.55
C GLY A 115 10.35 17.11 8.59
N VAL A 116 10.84 15.91 8.89
CA VAL A 116 12.28 15.58 8.81
C VAL A 116 12.78 15.64 7.36
N LEU A 117 11.99 15.16 6.40
CA LEU A 117 12.38 15.22 4.99
C LEU A 117 12.50 16.67 4.49
N MET A 118 11.62 17.58 4.94
CA MET A 118 11.67 19.00 4.61
C MET A 118 12.94 19.71 5.12
N THR A 119 13.66 19.15 6.11
CA THR A 119 14.96 19.71 6.55
C THR A 119 16.14 19.16 5.74
N MET A 120 15.91 18.14 4.92
CA MET A 120 16.94 17.44 4.13
C MET A 120 16.91 17.79 2.64
N VAL A 121 15.81 18.37 2.16
CA VAL A 121 15.55 18.64 0.73
C VAL A 121 15.19 20.12 0.59
N ASP A 122 15.67 20.76 -0.48
CA ASP A 122 15.18 22.07 -0.87
C ASP A 122 13.80 21.94 -1.56
N VAL A 123 12.75 22.22 -0.79
CA VAL A 123 11.37 22.12 -1.25
C VAL A 123 11.08 23.10 -2.38
N ASP A 124 11.64 24.31 -2.35
CA ASP A 124 11.37 25.31 -3.39
C ASP A 124 11.96 24.87 -4.73
N THR A 125 13.17 24.32 -4.69
CA THR A 125 13.81 23.71 -5.86
C THR A 125 13.05 22.46 -6.32
N LEU A 126 12.57 21.62 -5.41
CA LEU A 126 11.75 20.44 -5.74
C LEU A 126 10.43 20.81 -6.41
N MET A 127 9.77 21.90 -5.97
CA MET A 127 8.49 22.36 -6.53
C MET A 127 8.61 22.80 -7.99
N THR A 128 9.82 23.11 -8.47
CA THR A 128 10.05 23.40 -9.89
C THR A 128 9.82 22.18 -10.78
N VAL A 129 9.96 20.95 -10.25
CA VAL A 129 9.68 19.69 -10.97
C VAL A 129 8.20 19.52 -11.28
N VAL A 130 7.33 20.09 -10.44
CA VAL A 130 5.87 20.01 -10.55
C VAL A 130 5.27 21.27 -11.19
N SER A 131 6.11 22.26 -11.51
CA SER A 131 5.72 23.50 -12.17
C SER A 131 5.98 23.43 -13.68
N ASP A 132 5.34 24.29 -14.48
CA ASP A 132 5.64 24.45 -15.92
C ASP A 132 7.01 25.12 -16.19
N LYS A 133 7.92 25.11 -15.22
CA LYS A 133 9.26 25.69 -15.35
C LYS A 133 10.21 24.71 -16.04
N PRO A 134 11.24 25.20 -16.76
CA PRO A 134 12.26 24.33 -17.32
C PRO A 134 12.94 23.52 -16.21
N LEU A 135 13.03 22.20 -16.40
CA LEU A 135 13.69 21.31 -15.46
C LEU A 135 15.19 21.63 -15.40
N THR A 136 15.70 21.94 -14.21
CA THR A 136 17.13 22.15 -13.96
C THR A 136 17.78 20.86 -13.44
N ALA A 137 19.10 20.74 -13.60
CA ALA A 137 19.85 19.61 -13.05
C ALA A 137 19.72 19.53 -11.52
N ASP A 138 19.67 20.67 -10.84
CA ASP A 138 19.48 20.75 -9.39
C ASP A 138 18.07 20.28 -8.98
N ALA A 139 17.02 20.66 -9.72
CA ALA A 139 15.66 20.18 -9.48
C ALA A 139 15.55 18.65 -9.60
N ILE A 140 16.22 18.07 -10.61
CA ILE A 140 16.28 16.62 -10.80
C ILE A 140 17.04 15.96 -9.65
N ARG A 141 18.16 16.56 -9.20
CA ARG A 141 18.94 16.05 -8.06
C ARG A 141 18.12 16.07 -6.77
N GLU A 142 17.45 17.17 -6.46
CA GLU A 142 16.59 17.30 -5.28
C GLU A 142 15.42 16.31 -5.34
N PHE A 143 14.84 16.07 -6.52
CA PHE A 143 13.82 15.03 -6.72
C PHE A 143 14.32 13.64 -6.35
N TYR A 144 15.50 13.23 -6.84
CA TYR A 144 16.08 11.93 -6.49
C TYR A 144 16.45 11.86 -5.01
N LEU A 145 16.96 12.94 -4.42
CA LEU A 145 17.27 13.02 -2.99
C LEU A 145 16.00 12.83 -2.16
N ALA A 146 14.94 13.57 -2.46
CA ALA A 146 13.64 13.46 -1.81
C ALA A 146 13.06 12.05 -1.93
N MET A 147 13.18 11.44 -3.11
CA MET A 147 12.70 10.08 -3.35
C MET A 147 13.46 9.03 -2.51
N VAL A 148 14.80 9.09 -2.49
CA VAL A 148 15.63 8.15 -1.75
C VAL A 148 15.49 8.35 -0.24
N MET A 149 15.67 9.59 0.24
CA MET A 149 15.58 9.90 1.67
C MET A 149 14.17 9.70 2.20
N GLY A 150 13.15 10.12 1.46
CA GLY A 150 11.75 9.88 1.79
C GLY A 150 11.44 8.38 1.88
N SER A 151 11.96 7.57 0.96
CA SER A 151 11.83 6.11 1.03
C SER A 151 12.48 5.53 2.28
N VAL A 152 13.73 5.93 2.58
CA VAL A 152 14.47 5.45 3.76
C VAL A 152 13.74 5.81 5.06
N LEU A 153 13.28 7.05 5.20
CA LEU A 153 12.56 7.52 6.38
C LEU A 153 11.18 6.86 6.53
N TYR A 154 10.54 6.49 5.42
CA TYR A 154 9.21 5.86 5.44
C TYR A 154 9.26 4.34 5.68
N ILE A 155 10.38 3.65 5.40
CA ILE A 155 10.52 2.19 5.61
C ILE A 155 10.10 1.76 7.02
N PRO A 156 10.54 2.40 8.13
CA PRO A 156 10.11 2.03 9.47
C PRO A 156 8.58 2.11 9.67
N VAL A 157 7.95 3.15 9.11
CA VAL A 157 6.49 3.31 9.13
C VAL A 157 5.84 2.18 8.32
N ALA A 158 6.33 1.90 7.12
CA ALA A 158 5.82 0.81 6.30
C ALA A 158 5.90 -0.54 7.03
N VAL A 159 7.02 -0.83 7.70
CA VAL A 159 7.23 -2.06 8.48
C VAL A 159 6.22 -2.18 9.63
N LEU A 160 6.00 -1.10 10.38
CA LEU A 160 5.06 -1.05 11.49
C LEU A 160 3.61 -1.25 11.06
N PHE A 161 3.23 -0.73 9.89
CA PHE A 161 1.85 -0.72 9.41
C PHE A 161 1.54 -1.81 8.38
N TRP A 162 2.54 -2.57 7.93
CA TRP A 162 2.37 -3.59 6.89
C TRP A 162 1.25 -4.60 7.22
N PHE A 163 1.21 -5.06 8.47
CA PHE A 163 0.23 -6.03 8.95
C PHE A 163 -0.67 -5.51 10.06
N ALA A 164 -0.28 -4.45 10.76
CA ALA A 164 -1.02 -3.95 11.92
C ALA A 164 -2.52 -3.71 11.67
N PRO A 165 -2.97 -3.11 10.54
CA PRO A 165 -4.39 -2.92 10.28
C PRO A 165 -5.17 -4.24 10.20
N LEU A 166 -4.60 -5.27 9.56
CA LEU A 166 -5.23 -6.59 9.47
C LEU A 166 -5.25 -7.28 10.83
N LEU A 167 -4.16 -7.17 11.60
CA LEU A 167 -4.06 -7.77 12.93
C LEU A 167 -5.09 -7.18 13.90
N VAL A 168 -5.29 -5.86 13.84
CA VAL A 168 -6.32 -5.18 14.62
C VAL A 168 -7.72 -5.59 14.15
N ALA A 169 -7.99 -5.50 12.84
CA ALA A 169 -9.34 -5.69 12.33
C ALA A 169 -9.80 -7.15 12.34
N TRP A 170 -8.94 -8.08 11.94
CA TRP A 170 -9.32 -9.49 11.75
C TRP A 170 -9.10 -10.34 12.99
N HIS A 171 -8.21 -9.91 13.91
CA HIS A 171 -7.82 -10.72 15.08
C HIS A 171 -8.04 -10.00 16.40
N GLY A 172 -8.58 -8.78 16.39
CA GLY A 172 -8.85 -8.01 17.61
C GLY A 172 -7.61 -7.71 18.44
N ILE A 173 -6.42 -7.73 17.84
CA ILE A 173 -5.16 -7.50 18.56
C ILE A 173 -5.08 -6.01 18.94
N PRO A 174 -4.74 -5.66 20.20
CA PRO A 174 -4.56 -4.28 20.61
C PRO A 174 -3.50 -3.55 19.76
N VAL A 175 -3.74 -2.27 19.45
CA VAL A 175 -2.93 -1.46 18.52
C VAL A 175 -1.42 -1.57 18.76
N GLY A 176 -0.95 -1.40 20.01
CA GLY A 176 0.48 -1.49 20.33
C GLY A 176 1.08 -2.88 20.06
N LYS A 177 0.34 -3.95 20.38
CA LYS A 177 0.77 -5.33 20.08
C LYS A 177 0.74 -5.61 18.58
N ALA A 178 -0.23 -5.05 17.85
CA ALA A 178 -0.33 -5.20 16.41
C ALA A 178 0.84 -4.56 15.66
N LEU A 179 1.27 -3.35 16.08
CA LEU A 179 2.46 -2.68 15.56
C LEU A 179 3.72 -3.51 15.82
N PHE A 180 3.88 -4.01 17.05
CA PHE A 180 5.00 -4.89 17.42
C PHE A 180 5.03 -6.18 16.60
N PHE A 181 3.88 -6.85 16.44
CA PHE A 181 3.81 -8.06 15.63
C PHE A 181 4.04 -7.81 14.14
N SER A 182 3.61 -6.65 13.60
CA SER A 182 3.95 -6.27 12.23
C SER A 182 5.45 -6.11 12.05
N TRP A 183 6.10 -5.36 12.97
CA TRP A 183 7.54 -5.21 12.99
C TRP A 183 8.28 -6.55 13.03
N MET A 184 7.92 -7.40 14.00
CA MET A 184 8.53 -8.72 14.16
C MET A 184 8.30 -9.63 12.96
N ALA A 185 7.10 -9.56 12.35
CA ALA A 185 6.77 -10.37 11.18
C ALA A 185 7.64 -10.00 9.98
N VAL A 186 7.84 -8.71 9.73
CA VAL A 186 8.70 -8.24 8.64
C VAL A 186 10.17 -8.50 8.96
N TRP A 187 10.62 -8.23 10.19
CA TRP A 187 12.01 -8.42 10.61
C TRP A 187 12.49 -9.87 10.51
N ARG A 188 11.66 -10.82 10.97
CA ARG A 188 11.96 -12.26 10.87
C ARG A 188 11.90 -12.78 9.43
N ASN A 189 11.19 -12.07 8.55
CA ASN A 189 11.10 -12.38 7.12
C ASN A 189 11.86 -11.39 6.22
N ARG A 190 12.84 -10.67 6.76
CA ARG A 190 13.51 -9.55 6.06
C ARG A 190 14.06 -9.92 4.69
N ALA A 191 14.61 -11.13 4.54
CA ALA A 191 15.16 -11.58 3.26
C ALA A 191 14.08 -11.71 2.17
N ALA A 192 12.89 -12.22 2.52
CA ALA A 192 11.76 -12.29 1.60
C ALA A 192 11.20 -10.89 1.29
N PHE A 193 11.16 -10.00 2.27
CA PHE A 193 10.73 -8.61 2.10
C PHE A 193 11.69 -7.77 1.25
N ILE A 194 13.01 -7.97 1.40
CA ILE A 194 14.01 -7.31 0.55
C ILE A 194 13.86 -7.79 -0.90
N ALA A 195 13.77 -9.11 -1.13
CA ALA A 195 13.54 -9.65 -2.46
C ALA A 195 12.22 -9.14 -3.07
N TYR A 196 11.15 -9.09 -2.28
CA TYR A 196 9.87 -8.50 -2.67
C TYR A 196 10.01 -7.02 -3.04
N GLY A 197 10.66 -6.22 -2.18
CA GLY A 197 10.89 -4.79 -2.39
C GLY A 197 11.69 -4.49 -3.65
N VAL A 198 12.74 -5.27 -3.93
CA VAL A 198 13.52 -5.15 -5.18
C VAL A 198 12.65 -5.44 -6.40
N LEU A 199 11.86 -6.50 -6.38
CA LEU A 199 10.96 -6.83 -7.49
C LEU A 199 9.89 -5.75 -7.69
N VAL A 200 9.34 -5.20 -6.60
CA VAL A 200 8.39 -4.07 -6.65
C VAL A 200 9.05 -2.83 -7.23
N ALA A 201 10.28 -2.49 -6.81
CA ALA A 201 11.02 -1.35 -7.34
C ALA A 201 11.32 -1.50 -8.84
N ILE A 202 11.66 -2.72 -9.29
CA ILE A 202 11.82 -3.01 -10.71
C ILE A 202 10.50 -2.72 -11.46
N LEU A 203 9.39 -3.24 -10.96
CA LEU A 203 8.10 -3.12 -11.64
C LEU A 203 7.54 -1.69 -11.64
N LEU A 204 7.71 -0.93 -10.55
CA LEU A 204 7.14 0.41 -10.42
C LEU A 204 8.07 1.55 -10.86
N ILE A 205 9.38 1.34 -10.83
CA ILE A 205 10.37 2.38 -11.13
C ILE A 205 11.15 2.03 -12.39
N ALA A 206 11.88 0.91 -12.38
CA ALA A 206 12.79 0.58 -13.49
C ALA A 206 12.06 0.37 -14.83
N VAL A 207 10.94 -0.36 -14.83
CA VAL A 207 10.18 -0.64 -16.06
C VAL A 207 9.55 0.65 -16.64
N PRO A 208 8.84 1.51 -15.88
CA PRO A 208 8.36 2.77 -16.43
C PRO A 208 9.47 3.68 -16.94
N LEU A 209 10.59 3.81 -16.20
CA LEU A 209 11.73 4.61 -16.66
C LEU A 209 12.33 4.07 -17.95
N PHE A 210 12.39 2.75 -18.12
CA PHE A 210 12.83 2.13 -19.36
C PHE A 210 11.88 2.42 -20.52
N ILE A 211 10.55 2.35 -20.29
CA ILE A 211 9.55 2.73 -21.29
C ILE A 211 9.73 4.20 -21.69
N ASP A 212 9.84 5.10 -20.71
CA ASP A 212 10.00 6.54 -20.92
C ASP A 212 11.28 6.83 -21.74
N ALA A 213 12.42 6.22 -21.37
CA ALA A 213 13.68 6.38 -22.09
C ALA A 213 13.64 5.83 -23.53
N LEU A 214 12.99 4.69 -23.74
CA LEU A 214 12.85 4.07 -25.07
C LEU A 214 12.12 4.99 -26.04
N PHE A 215 10.96 5.53 -25.64
CA PHE A 215 10.16 6.42 -26.47
C PHE A 215 10.78 7.82 -26.64
N ALA A 216 11.59 8.26 -25.67
CA ALA A 216 12.38 9.47 -25.82
C ALA A 216 13.44 9.36 -26.90
N SER A 217 14.13 8.22 -26.97
CA SER A 217 15.13 7.97 -28.01
C SER A 217 14.55 7.91 -29.43
N SER A 218 13.28 7.55 -29.57
CA SER A 218 12.60 7.42 -30.87
C SER A 218 11.82 8.68 -31.29
N GLY A 219 11.93 9.79 -30.54
CA GLY A 219 11.18 11.03 -30.82
C GLY A 219 9.67 10.93 -30.58
N ALA A 220 9.20 9.88 -29.92
CA ALA A 220 7.78 9.58 -29.69
C ALA A 220 7.36 9.79 -28.23
N ASN A 221 7.86 10.87 -27.60
CA ASN A 221 7.63 11.21 -26.20
C ASN A 221 6.15 11.21 -25.77
N ASN A 222 5.24 11.55 -26.69
CA ASN A 222 3.81 11.60 -26.41
C ASN A 222 3.19 10.20 -26.21
N ILE A 223 3.84 9.12 -26.65
CA ILE A 223 3.35 7.74 -26.54
C ILE A 223 3.72 7.14 -25.17
N ALA A 224 4.87 7.51 -24.61
CA ALA A 224 5.34 7.01 -23.32
C ALA A 224 4.27 7.09 -22.21
N PRO A 225 3.62 8.24 -21.93
CA PRO A 225 2.62 8.33 -20.87
C PRO A 225 1.35 7.50 -21.15
N ILE A 226 0.99 7.28 -22.43
CA ILE A 226 -0.18 6.48 -22.84
C ILE A 226 0.01 5.00 -22.45
N ILE A 227 1.24 4.50 -22.45
CA ILE A 227 1.57 3.11 -22.10
C ILE A 227 1.97 3.00 -20.63
N ALA A 228 2.84 3.89 -20.15
CA ALA A 228 3.38 3.84 -18.80
C ALA A 228 2.30 4.05 -17.73
N THR A 229 1.32 4.92 -17.96
CA THR A 229 0.29 5.23 -16.96
C THR A 229 -0.65 4.04 -16.70
N PRO A 230 -1.29 3.41 -17.72
CA PRO A 230 -2.09 2.21 -17.51
C PRO A 230 -1.27 1.06 -16.92
N TYR A 231 -0.01 0.90 -17.35
CA TYR A 231 0.90 -0.08 -16.77
C TYR A 231 1.08 0.13 -15.25
N ARG A 232 1.34 1.37 -14.80
CA ARG A 232 1.48 1.70 -13.37
C ARG A 232 0.21 1.35 -12.58
N ILE A 233 -0.98 1.65 -13.12
CA ILE A 233 -2.26 1.31 -12.49
C ILE A 233 -2.43 -0.22 -12.36
N LEU A 234 -2.12 -0.97 -13.42
CA LEU A 234 -2.20 -2.42 -13.42
C LEU A 234 -1.23 -3.04 -12.41
N VAL A 235 0.02 -2.59 -12.40
CA VAL A 235 1.04 -3.07 -11.44
C VAL A 235 0.62 -2.73 -10.01
N MET A 236 0.06 -1.54 -9.78
CA MET A 236 -0.45 -1.14 -8.48
C MET A 236 -1.58 -2.08 -8.02
N ALA A 237 -2.56 -2.38 -8.88
CA ALA A 237 -3.64 -3.31 -8.54
C ALA A 237 -3.11 -4.71 -8.18
N VAL A 238 -2.13 -5.22 -8.94
CA VAL A 238 -1.46 -6.49 -8.64
C VAL A 238 -0.71 -6.44 -7.31
N LEU A 239 -0.06 -5.31 -7.01
CA LEU A 239 0.70 -5.11 -5.79
C LEU A 239 -0.19 -5.07 -4.54
N TYR A 240 -1.34 -4.40 -4.63
CA TYR A 240 -2.34 -4.47 -3.55
C TYR A 240 -2.84 -5.91 -3.35
N CYS A 241 -2.99 -6.71 -4.41
CA CYS A 241 -3.31 -8.12 -4.28
C CYS A 241 -2.16 -8.94 -3.66
N SER A 242 -0.89 -8.62 -3.95
CA SER A 242 0.24 -9.32 -3.36
C SER A 242 0.44 -9.01 -1.89
N PHE A 243 -0.03 -7.87 -1.38
CA PHE A 243 -0.06 -7.62 0.07
C PHE A 243 -0.88 -8.67 0.83
N TYR A 244 -2.02 -9.09 0.28
CA TYR A 244 -2.78 -10.20 0.85
C TYR A 244 -1.98 -11.52 0.85
N ALA A 245 -1.19 -11.77 -0.20
CA ALA A 245 -0.28 -12.91 -0.27
C ALA A 245 0.83 -12.84 0.79
N THR A 246 1.40 -11.65 1.05
CA THR A 246 2.39 -11.48 2.13
C THR A 246 1.79 -11.83 3.49
N TYR A 247 0.55 -11.39 3.75
CA TYR A 247 -0.16 -11.71 4.99
C TYR A 247 -0.38 -13.22 5.14
N ARG A 248 -0.88 -13.89 4.10
CA ARG A 248 -1.08 -15.34 4.12
C ARG A 248 0.23 -16.14 4.22
N GLY A 249 1.33 -15.58 3.72
CA GLY A 249 2.65 -16.20 3.78
C GLY A 249 3.31 -16.08 5.16
N CYS A 250 3.10 -14.97 5.86
CA CYS A 250 3.70 -14.72 7.17
C CYS A 250 2.82 -15.20 8.34
N PHE A 251 1.51 -15.32 8.16
CA PHE A 251 0.59 -15.72 9.23
C PHE A 251 -0.18 -17.00 8.87
N ASN A 252 -0.21 -17.95 9.81
CA ASN A 252 -0.98 -19.18 9.63
C ASN A 252 -2.49 -18.89 9.71
N VAL A 253 -3.21 -18.95 8.57
CA VAL A 253 -4.62 -18.51 8.44
C VAL A 253 -5.63 -19.56 8.94
N THR A 254 -5.17 -20.74 9.37
CA THR A 254 -6.04 -21.88 9.73
C THR A 254 -6.96 -21.62 10.94
N GLN A 255 -6.78 -20.52 11.70
CA GLN A 255 -7.53 -20.30 12.95
C GLN A 255 -8.70 -19.29 12.86
N ALA A 256 -8.93 -18.62 11.74
CA ALA A 256 -10.00 -17.60 11.63
C ALA A 256 -11.40 -18.18 11.32
N ALA A 257 -11.50 -19.45 10.92
CA ALA A 257 -12.78 -20.12 10.64
C ALA A 257 -13.44 -20.74 11.89
N GLY A 258 -12.71 -20.81 13.03
CA GLY A 258 -13.18 -21.49 14.24
C GLY A 258 -13.92 -20.60 15.25
N GLN A 259 -13.91 -19.28 15.10
CA GLN A 259 -14.49 -18.37 16.11
C GLN A 259 -15.89 -17.85 15.78
N THR A 260 -16.39 -18.06 14.56
CA THR A 260 -17.78 -17.76 14.19
C THR A 260 -18.73 -18.94 14.37
N ALA A 261 -18.21 -20.15 14.57
CA ALA A 261 -19.04 -21.34 14.80
C ALA A 261 -19.38 -21.56 16.29
N ASP A 262 -18.59 -21.01 17.22
CA ASP A 262 -18.68 -21.31 18.65
C ASP A 262 -19.49 -20.29 19.47
N LYS A 263 -20.31 -19.46 18.78
CA LYS A 263 -21.28 -18.55 19.40
C LYS A 263 -22.71 -18.75 18.90
N ALA A 264 -22.96 -19.88 18.24
CA ALA A 264 -24.26 -20.25 17.69
C ALA A 264 -24.79 -21.59 18.23
N VAL A 265 -24.43 -21.93 19.48
CA VAL A 265 -25.04 -23.03 20.25
C VAL A 265 -25.45 -22.49 21.62
#